data_AF-A0A952LRN5-F1
#
_entry.id   AF-A0A952LRN5-F1
#
_cell.length_a   1.000
_cell.length_b   1.000
_cell.length_c   1.000
_cell.angle_alpha   90.00
_cell.angle_beta   90.00
_cell.angle_gamma   90.00
#
_symmetry.space_group_name_H-M   'P 1'
#
loop_
_entity.id
_entity.type
_entity.pdbx_description
1 polymer ?
#
loop_
_entity_poly.entity_id
_entity_poly.type
_entity_poly.pdbx_seq_one_letter_code
_entity_poly.pdbx_strand_id
1 'polypeptide(L)'
;MKFDRYSWIDSTSQCNISLPVRTAAMMFCITLYSEEYTSLNATLLSIKDSLKAYFTKNKALLQPIKLCIICDGLQHLSTSVKEHIYHQQWIDARVETAASENGIHVFQTRGIFSEDKTSTTPRQDNAAINIYTEIIIKPKNKGKLDSHWWFFNKLCKSHNPKYGFQVDTGTLLKPAALSEMIGTFRENPHAAAVASNVLIEPKEPAGLLQQF
;
A
#
# COMPACT_ATOMS: atom_id res chain seq x y z
N MET A 1 4.14 -8.41 -13.71
CA MET A 1 3.11 -8.88 -12.74
C MET A 1 1.77 -8.54 -13.35
N LYS A 2 0.99 -9.53 -13.81
CA LYS A 2 -0.29 -9.27 -14.50
C LYS A 2 -1.41 -9.24 -13.47
N PHE A 3 -2.26 -8.22 -13.52
CA PHE A 3 -3.41 -8.11 -12.66
C PHE A 3 -4.57 -8.93 -13.23
N ASP A 4 -5.08 -9.85 -12.43
CA ASP A 4 -5.92 -10.97 -12.85
C ASP A 4 -7.38 -10.82 -12.42
N ARG A 5 -7.70 -9.85 -11.55
CA ARG A 5 -9.08 -9.54 -11.14
C ARG A 5 -9.39 -8.06 -11.24
N TYR A 6 -10.64 -7.77 -11.56
CA TYR A 6 -11.18 -6.42 -11.69
C TYR A 6 -12.53 -6.33 -10.99
N SER A 7 -12.81 -5.19 -10.36
CA SER A 7 -14.10 -4.87 -9.77
C SER A 7 -14.39 -3.37 -9.88
N TRP A 8 -15.65 -3.02 -10.14
CA TRP A 8 -16.16 -1.66 -10.00
C TRP A 8 -16.94 -1.55 -8.69
N ILE A 9 -16.68 -0.51 -7.90
CA ILE A 9 -17.33 -0.29 -6.61
C ILE A 9 -17.94 1.10 -6.57
N ASP A 10 -19.26 1.16 -6.48
CA ASP A 10 -19.98 2.42 -6.29
C ASP A 10 -19.95 2.85 -4.81
N SER A 11 -19.92 4.17 -4.58
CA SER A 11 -19.92 4.78 -3.24
C SER A 11 -21.14 4.38 -2.39
N THR A 12 -22.27 4.12 -3.03
CA THR A 12 -23.55 3.75 -2.39
C THR A 12 -23.71 2.25 -2.19
N SER A 13 -23.02 1.44 -3.00
CA SER A 13 -23.11 -0.02 -2.94
C SER A 13 -22.33 -0.59 -1.75
N GLN A 14 -22.79 -1.72 -1.19
CA GLN A 14 -21.95 -2.53 -0.32
C GLN A 14 -20.75 -3.07 -1.12
N CYS A 15 -19.58 -3.04 -0.50
CA CYS A 15 -18.31 -3.47 -1.08
C CYS A 15 -18.26 -5.00 -1.17
N ASN A 16 -18.90 -5.59 -2.17
CA ASN A 16 -18.91 -7.04 -2.42
C ASN A 16 -17.74 -7.46 -3.31
N ILE A 17 -16.51 -7.07 -2.97
CA ILE A 17 -15.36 -7.62 -3.67
C ILE A 17 -15.19 -9.07 -3.21
N SER A 18 -15.41 -10.04 -4.10
CA SER A 18 -15.21 -11.46 -3.83
C SER A 18 -13.70 -11.76 -3.70
N LEU A 19 -13.14 -11.51 -2.52
CA LEU A 19 -11.70 -11.61 -2.32
C LEU A 19 -11.30 -12.90 -1.61
N PRO A 20 -10.15 -13.49 -2.00
CA PRO A 20 -9.72 -14.77 -1.47
C PRO A 20 -9.33 -14.70 0.02
N VAL A 21 -9.21 -13.49 0.58
CA VAL A 21 -8.85 -13.27 1.98
C VAL A 21 -9.78 -12.23 2.60
N ARG A 22 -10.67 -12.68 3.47
CA ARG A 22 -11.58 -11.84 4.26
C ARG A 22 -10.91 -11.17 5.47
N THR A 23 -9.70 -11.61 5.84
CA THR A 23 -8.97 -11.13 7.02
C THR A 23 -7.50 -10.93 6.70
N ALA A 24 -7.06 -9.69 6.53
CA ALA A 24 -5.64 -9.34 6.42
C ALA A 24 -5.05 -8.98 7.79
N ALA A 25 -3.75 -9.18 8.00
CA ALA A 25 -3.11 -8.68 9.22
C ALA A 25 -2.86 -7.18 9.14
N MET A 26 -2.32 -6.77 7.99
CA MET A 26 -1.91 -5.42 7.72
C MET A 26 -2.39 -5.00 6.35
N MET A 27 -2.83 -3.77 6.26
CA MET A 27 -3.30 -3.18 5.03
C MET A 27 -2.71 -1.78 4.88
N PHE A 28 -2.11 -1.50 3.74
CA PHE A 28 -1.44 -0.24 3.45
C PHE A 28 -2.29 0.58 2.48
N CYS A 29 -2.59 1.82 2.84
CA CYS A 29 -3.17 2.84 1.98
C CYS A 29 -2.04 3.72 1.46
N ILE A 30 -1.71 3.57 0.18
CA ILE A 30 -0.71 4.39 -0.51
C ILE A 30 -1.47 5.33 -1.43
N THR A 31 -1.52 6.62 -1.10
CA THR A 31 -2.20 7.61 -1.93
C THR A 31 -1.26 8.15 -3.01
N LEU A 32 -1.74 8.18 -4.25
CA LEU A 32 -1.01 8.63 -5.43
C LEU A 32 -1.87 9.60 -6.22
N TYR A 33 -1.33 10.76 -6.56
CA TYR A 33 -2.02 11.79 -7.32
C TYR A 33 -1.24 12.19 -8.58
N SER A 34 -0.09 12.85 -8.40
CA SER A 34 0.73 13.37 -9.49
C SER A 34 2.22 13.06 -9.30
N GLU A 35 2.55 12.26 -8.28
CA GLU A 35 3.92 11.83 -7.99
C GLU A 35 4.42 10.87 -9.07
N GLU A 36 5.74 10.85 -9.26
CA GLU A 36 6.38 10.00 -10.25
C GLU A 36 6.48 8.55 -9.80
N TYR A 37 6.58 7.63 -10.77
CA TYR A 37 6.75 6.21 -10.51
C TYR A 37 7.98 5.91 -9.65
N THR A 38 9.05 6.70 -9.77
CA THR A 38 10.26 6.56 -8.95
C THR A 38 9.96 6.73 -7.47
N SER A 39 9.14 7.72 -7.10
CA SER A 39 8.70 7.95 -5.73
C SER A 39 7.80 6.83 -5.22
N LEU A 40 6.85 6.37 -6.04
CA LEU A 40 5.99 5.21 -5.71
C LEU A 40 6.82 3.95 -5.47
N ASN A 41 7.74 3.65 -6.39
CA ASN A 41 8.61 2.48 -6.31
C ASN A 41 9.52 2.54 -5.08
N ALA A 42 10.09 3.70 -4.75
CA ALA A 42 10.89 3.88 -3.54
C ALA A 42 10.07 3.62 -2.26
N THR A 43 8.85 4.14 -2.18
CA THR A 43 7.91 3.84 -1.08
C THR A 43 7.62 2.35 -0.98
N LEU A 44 7.27 1.68 -2.08
CA LEU A 44 6.99 0.24 -2.11
C LEU A 44 8.20 -0.61 -1.69
N LEU A 45 9.40 -0.24 -2.11
CA LEU A 45 10.65 -0.90 -1.69
C LEU A 45 10.88 -0.73 -0.19
N SER A 46 10.70 0.47 0.36
CA SER A 46 10.85 0.69 1.81
C SER A 46 9.82 -0.07 2.65
N ILE A 47 8.57 -0.21 2.16
CA ILE A 47 7.55 -1.04 2.78
C ILE A 47 7.98 -2.51 2.76
N LYS A 48 8.48 -3.00 1.63
CA LYS A 48 9.03 -4.36 1.51
C LYS A 48 10.15 -4.61 2.51
N ASP A 49 11.08 -3.67 2.66
CA ASP A 49 12.21 -3.80 3.58
C ASP A 49 11.76 -3.77 5.05
N SER A 50 10.77 -2.94 5.39
CA SER A 50 10.20 -2.94 6.74
C SER A 50 9.38 -4.21 7.03
N LEU A 51 8.65 -4.75 6.05
CA LEU A 51 7.97 -6.04 6.17
C LEU A 51 8.99 -7.16 6.40
N LYS A 52 10.09 -7.18 5.63
CA LYS A 52 11.19 -8.14 5.82
C LYS A 52 11.69 -8.11 7.26
N ALA A 53 12.05 -6.94 7.76
CA ALA A 53 12.52 -6.77 9.13
C ALA A 53 11.48 -7.20 10.19
N TYR A 54 10.19 -6.91 9.96
CA TYR A 54 9.11 -7.33 10.85
C TYR A 54 8.99 -8.86 10.91
N PHE A 55 8.93 -9.54 9.76
CA PHE A 55 8.72 -10.98 9.70
C PHE A 55 9.94 -11.79 10.13
N THR A 56 11.16 -11.30 9.88
CA THR A 56 12.38 -11.93 10.41
C THR A 56 12.34 -12.01 11.95
N LYS A 57 11.77 -10.99 12.63
CA LYS A 57 11.57 -10.99 14.09
C LYS A 57 10.32 -11.76 14.55
N ASN A 58 9.33 -11.94 13.67
CA ASN A 58 8.02 -12.50 14.00
C ASN A 58 7.66 -13.69 13.08
N LYS A 59 8.57 -14.65 12.91
CA LYS A 59 8.45 -15.76 11.93
C LYS A 59 7.17 -16.60 12.04
N ALA A 60 6.55 -16.64 13.23
CA ALA A 60 5.29 -17.35 13.46
C ALA A 60 4.05 -16.66 12.84
N LEU A 61 4.15 -15.39 12.45
CA LEU A 61 3.04 -14.59 11.93
C LEU A 61 3.08 -14.52 10.40
N LEU A 62 2.70 -15.60 9.69
CA LEU A 62 2.63 -15.63 8.22
C LEU A 62 1.29 -15.18 7.68
N GLN A 63 0.83 -14.02 8.16
CA GLN A 63 -0.48 -13.51 7.78
C GLN A 63 -0.41 -12.73 6.46
N PRO A 64 -1.47 -12.77 5.64
CA PRO A 64 -1.50 -12.07 4.37
C PRO A 64 -1.45 -10.54 4.57
N ILE A 65 -0.69 -9.89 3.69
CA ILE A 65 -0.53 -8.43 3.62
C ILE A 65 -1.27 -7.92 2.41
N LYS A 66 -1.88 -6.74 2.54
CA LYS A 66 -2.57 -6.07 1.44
C LYS A 66 -2.01 -4.66 1.20
N LEU A 67 -1.62 -4.38 -0.04
CA LEU A 67 -1.13 -3.09 -0.51
C LEU A 67 -2.19 -2.46 -1.39
N CYS A 68 -2.80 -1.36 -0.96
CA CYS A 68 -3.80 -0.60 -1.71
C CYS A 68 -3.17 0.70 -2.21
N ILE A 69 -2.89 0.77 -3.51
CA ILE A 69 -2.39 1.98 -4.16
C ILE A 69 -3.60 2.71 -4.75
N ILE A 70 -3.98 3.82 -4.15
CA ILE A 70 -5.15 4.61 -4.52
C ILE A 70 -4.72 5.80 -5.38
N CYS A 71 -5.03 5.72 -6.66
CA CYS A 71 -4.83 6.76 -7.66
C CYS A 71 -6.00 7.76 -7.64
N ASP A 72 -5.76 8.99 -7.19
CA ASP A 72 -6.76 10.04 -6.97
C ASP A 72 -7.06 10.85 -8.24
N GLY A 73 -7.73 10.23 -9.21
CA GLY A 73 -8.04 10.85 -10.49
C GLY A 73 -7.08 10.39 -11.59
N LEU A 74 -7.57 9.54 -12.50
CA LEU A 74 -6.80 8.95 -13.59
C LEU A 74 -6.05 9.97 -14.44
N GLN A 75 -6.70 11.10 -14.75
CA GLN A 75 -6.14 12.17 -15.57
C GLN A 75 -4.91 12.84 -14.95
N HIS A 76 -4.81 12.87 -13.62
CA HIS A 76 -3.74 13.57 -12.89
C HIS A 76 -2.50 12.72 -12.64
N LEU A 77 -2.59 11.40 -12.83
CA LEU A 77 -1.42 10.52 -12.73
C LEU A 77 -0.32 10.99 -13.69
N SER A 78 0.92 10.96 -13.19
CA SER A 78 2.08 11.33 -14.00
C SER A 78 2.23 10.40 -15.20
N THR A 79 2.91 10.87 -16.23
CA THR A 79 3.19 10.07 -17.43
C THR A 79 3.95 8.79 -17.07
N SER A 80 4.95 8.86 -16.19
CA SER A 80 5.73 7.68 -15.80
C SER A 80 4.89 6.62 -15.07
N VAL A 81 3.95 7.05 -14.24
CA VAL A 81 3.00 6.13 -13.57
C VAL A 81 2.06 5.51 -14.60
N LYS A 82 1.47 6.31 -15.49
CA LYS A 82 0.58 5.81 -16.55
C LYS A 82 1.29 4.78 -17.42
N GLU A 83 2.47 5.12 -17.94
CA GLU A 83 3.29 4.24 -18.77
C GLU A 83 3.56 2.92 -18.03
N HIS A 84 3.98 2.98 -16.76
CA HIS A 84 4.24 1.77 -15.99
C HIS A 84 2.98 0.91 -15.80
N ILE A 85 1.87 1.53 -15.38
CA ILE A 85 0.61 0.82 -15.10
C ILE A 85 0.03 0.20 -16.38
N TYR A 86 0.03 0.90 -17.51
CA TYR A 86 -0.46 0.36 -18.80
C TYR A 86 0.50 -0.68 -19.38
N HIS A 87 1.81 -0.42 -19.40
CA HIS A 87 2.81 -1.36 -19.93
C HIS A 87 2.84 -2.68 -19.15
N GLN A 88 2.72 -2.61 -17.83
CA GLN A 88 2.67 -3.80 -16.97
C GLN A 88 1.29 -4.48 -16.94
N GLN A 89 0.30 -3.93 -17.65
CA GLN A 89 -1.09 -4.41 -17.65
C GLN A 89 -1.67 -4.49 -16.23
N TRP A 90 -1.38 -3.47 -15.41
CA TRP A 90 -1.99 -3.31 -14.09
C TRP A 90 -3.43 -2.82 -14.18
N ILE A 91 -3.74 -2.06 -15.22
CA ILE A 91 -5.09 -1.66 -15.61
C ILE A 91 -5.35 -2.05 -17.06
N ASP A 92 -6.62 -2.01 -17.47
CA ASP A 92 -7.04 -2.18 -18.86
C ASP A 92 -8.09 -1.14 -19.26
N ALA A 93 -8.54 -1.21 -20.51
CA ALA A 93 -9.48 -0.26 -21.11
C ALA A 93 -10.80 -0.10 -20.33
N ARG A 94 -11.16 -1.00 -19.41
CA ARG A 94 -12.36 -0.86 -18.56
C ARG A 94 -12.28 0.35 -17.63
N VAL A 95 -11.09 0.87 -17.36
CA VAL A 95 -10.92 2.10 -16.57
C VAL A 95 -11.48 3.34 -17.29
N GLU A 96 -11.54 3.30 -18.61
CA GLU A 96 -12.01 4.42 -19.45
C GLU A 96 -13.52 4.35 -19.72
N THR A 97 -14.18 3.22 -19.40
CA THR A 97 -15.58 2.95 -19.77
C THR A 97 -16.57 3.07 -18.60
N ALA A 98 -16.12 3.33 -17.37
CA ALA A 98 -17.07 3.51 -16.26
C ALA A 98 -17.86 4.82 -16.39
N ALA A 99 -19.18 4.68 -16.41
CA ALA A 99 -20.12 5.78 -16.62
C ALA A 99 -20.34 6.68 -15.38
N SER A 100 -19.86 6.29 -14.19
CA SER A 100 -20.15 6.99 -12.93
C SER A 100 -18.88 7.56 -12.30
N GLU A 101 -18.92 8.84 -11.93
CA GLU A 101 -17.84 9.53 -11.23
C GLU A 101 -17.82 9.26 -9.72
N ASN A 102 -18.75 8.44 -9.24
CA ASN A 102 -19.00 8.16 -7.82
C ASN A 102 -18.58 6.75 -7.39
N GLY A 103 -17.58 6.18 -8.06
CA GLY A 103 -17.03 4.89 -7.71
C GLY A 103 -15.53 4.79 -7.93
N ILE A 104 -15.00 3.59 -7.70
CA ILE A 104 -13.60 3.24 -7.91
C ILE A 104 -13.48 1.97 -8.74
N HIS A 105 -12.46 1.92 -9.59
CA HIS A 105 -11.98 0.69 -10.20
C HIS A 105 -10.97 0.04 -9.27
N VAL A 106 -11.06 -1.26 -9.08
CA VAL A 106 -10.10 -2.04 -8.28
C VAL A 106 -9.56 -3.16 -9.13
N PHE A 107 -8.26 -3.09 -9.41
CA PHE A 107 -7.50 -4.14 -10.10
C PHE A 107 -6.64 -4.85 -9.08
N GLN A 108 -6.58 -6.18 -9.14
CA GLN A 108 -5.92 -6.96 -8.09
C GLN A 108 -5.00 -8.02 -8.65
N THR A 109 -3.97 -8.32 -7.86
CA THR A 109 -3.03 -9.40 -8.13
C THR A 109 -2.45 -9.94 -6.83
N ARG A 110 -1.84 -11.12 -6.92
CA ARG A 110 -1.17 -11.78 -5.81
C ARG A 110 0.31 -11.97 -6.13
N GLY A 111 1.15 -11.48 -5.23
CA GLY A 111 2.57 -11.81 -5.15
C GLY A 111 2.85 -12.73 -3.96
N ILE A 112 4.03 -13.35 -4.00
CA ILE A 112 4.59 -14.12 -2.89
C ILE A 112 5.90 -13.46 -2.49
N PHE A 113 6.02 -13.14 -1.21
CA PHE A 113 7.24 -12.67 -0.59
C PHE A 113 7.91 -13.84 0.13
N SER A 114 9.15 -14.15 -0.23
CA SER A 114 9.99 -15.15 0.43
C SER A 114 11.34 -14.55 0.76
N GLU A 115 11.93 -14.88 1.91
CA GLU A 115 13.32 -14.51 2.22
C GLU A 115 14.27 -15.07 1.13
N ASP A 116 15.23 -14.24 0.69
CA ASP A 116 16.17 -14.60 -0.38
C ASP A 116 17.01 -15.83 -0.02
N LYS A 117 17.16 -16.73 -0.99
CA LYS A 117 17.92 -17.98 -0.91
C LYS A 117 19.44 -17.77 -1.01
N THR A 118 20.06 -17.01 -0.09
CA THR A 118 21.54 -16.88 -0.07
C THR A 118 22.23 -17.90 0.83
N SER A 119 21.49 -18.82 1.47
CA SER A 119 22.08 -19.91 2.27
C SER A 119 21.93 -21.26 1.56
N THR A 120 23.08 -21.89 1.26
CA THR A 120 23.28 -23.16 0.57
C THR A 120 22.88 -24.42 1.37
N THR A 121 22.07 -24.29 2.42
CA THR A 121 21.68 -25.43 3.25
C THR A 121 20.34 -26.02 2.79
N PRO A 122 20.23 -27.35 2.62
CA PRO A 122 18.99 -27.98 2.21
C PRO A 122 18.04 -28.09 3.42
N ARG A 123 16.79 -27.66 3.20
CA ARG A 123 15.59 -28.04 3.97
C ARG A 123 15.39 -27.30 5.32
N GLN A 124 14.97 -26.05 5.23
CA GLN A 124 14.02 -25.46 6.18
C GLN A 124 12.87 -24.86 5.37
N ASP A 125 11.63 -25.14 5.79
CA ASP A 125 10.42 -24.63 5.13
C ASP A 125 10.47 -23.10 5.08
N ASN A 126 10.82 -22.55 3.91
CA ASN A 126 10.88 -21.11 3.73
C ASN A 126 9.48 -20.55 3.84
N ALA A 127 9.23 -19.89 4.96
CA ALA A 127 7.98 -19.22 5.27
C ALA A 127 7.69 -18.14 4.21
N ALA A 128 6.70 -18.39 3.35
CA ALA A 128 6.30 -17.49 2.29
C ALA A 128 5.07 -16.68 2.72
N ILE A 129 5.13 -15.36 2.56
CA ILE A 129 4.05 -14.44 2.89
C ILE A 129 3.34 -14.01 1.62
N ASN A 130 2.01 -14.11 1.62
CA ASN A 130 1.21 -13.62 0.50
C ASN A 130 1.05 -12.11 0.59
N ILE A 131 1.42 -11.41 -0.49
CA ILE A 131 1.17 -9.99 -0.66
C ILE A 131 0.11 -9.83 -1.74
N TYR A 132 -1.02 -9.23 -1.39
CA TYR A 132 -2.08 -8.88 -2.34
C TYR A 132 -1.93 -7.41 -2.67
N THR A 133 -1.75 -7.09 -3.94
CA THR A 133 -1.66 -5.70 -4.40
C THR A 133 -2.94 -5.33 -5.11
N GLU A 134 -3.46 -4.15 -4.78
CA GLU A 134 -4.64 -3.55 -5.38
C GLU A 134 -4.26 -2.18 -5.94
N ILE A 135 -4.46 -2.01 -7.24
CA ILE A 135 -4.45 -0.69 -7.87
C ILE A 135 -5.88 -0.21 -7.92
N ILE A 136 -6.14 0.89 -7.24
CA ILE A 136 -7.46 1.48 -7.12
C ILE A 136 -7.46 2.79 -7.88
N ILE A 137 -8.28 2.91 -8.91
CA ILE A 137 -8.39 4.13 -9.72
C ILE A 137 -9.69 4.83 -9.39
N LYS A 138 -9.57 6.06 -8.89
CA LYS A 138 -10.67 7.01 -8.87
C LYS A 138 -10.76 7.70 -10.24
N PRO A 139 -11.92 7.71 -10.91
CA PRO A 139 -12.07 8.41 -12.19
C PRO A 139 -11.76 9.91 -12.07
N LYS A 140 -12.27 10.55 -11.01
CA LYS A 140 -12.03 11.98 -10.71
C LYS A 140 -11.27 12.17 -9.41
N ASN A 141 -10.47 13.24 -9.38
CA ASN A 141 -9.83 13.71 -8.16
C ASN A 141 -10.90 14.22 -7.19
N LYS A 142 -10.89 13.70 -5.96
CA LYS A 142 -11.73 14.17 -4.83
C LYS A 142 -10.90 14.44 -3.57
N GLY A 143 -9.58 14.48 -3.70
CA GLY A 143 -8.64 14.76 -2.64
C GLY A 143 -8.35 13.57 -1.72
N LYS A 144 -7.25 13.71 -0.99
CA LYS A 144 -6.68 12.66 -0.13
C LYS A 144 -7.65 12.11 0.92
N LEU A 145 -8.49 12.98 1.50
CA LEU A 145 -9.49 12.56 2.49
C LEU A 145 -10.55 11.63 1.89
N ASP A 146 -10.97 11.84 0.64
CA ASP A 146 -11.86 10.93 -0.07
C ASP A 146 -11.17 9.58 -0.34
N SER A 147 -9.90 9.61 -0.74
CA SER A 147 -9.09 8.39 -0.89
C SER A 147 -9.00 7.58 0.41
N HIS A 148 -8.78 8.26 1.55
CA HIS A 148 -8.82 7.63 2.88
C HIS A 148 -10.22 7.14 3.25
N TRP A 149 -11.28 7.85 2.87
CA TRP A 149 -12.65 7.40 3.10
C TRP A 149 -12.91 6.07 2.37
N TRP A 150 -12.51 5.93 1.10
CA TRP A 150 -12.60 4.67 0.36
C TRP A 150 -11.84 3.56 1.07
N PHE A 151 -10.61 3.85 1.51
CA PHE A 151 -9.79 2.91 2.24
C PHE A 151 -10.47 2.41 3.52
N PHE A 152 -10.84 3.29 4.45
CA PHE A 152 -11.41 2.88 5.74
C PHE A 152 -12.85 2.36 5.61
N ASN A 153 -13.71 3.04 4.86
CA ASN A 153 -15.15 2.75 4.84
C ASN A 153 -15.55 1.65 3.88
N LYS A 154 -14.73 1.32 2.87
CA LYS A 154 -15.05 0.26 1.92
C LYS A 154 -14.04 -0.88 1.98
N LEU A 155 -12.75 -0.57 1.85
CA LEU A 155 -11.73 -1.60 1.73
C LEU A 155 -11.44 -2.27 3.08
N CYS A 156 -11.18 -1.50 4.15
CA CYS A 156 -10.96 -2.05 5.48
C CYS A 156 -12.20 -2.77 6.04
N LYS A 157 -13.42 -2.28 5.78
CA LYS A 157 -14.64 -3.01 6.18
C LYS A 157 -14.79 -4.35 5.46
N SER A 158 -14.33 -4.45 4.22
CA SER A 158 -14.35 -5.69 3.44
C SER A 158 -13.24 -6.67 3.87
N HIS A 159 -12.06 -6.15 4.22
CA HIS A 159 -10.86 -6.94 4.56
C HIS A 159 -10.61 -7.20 6.03
N ASN A 160 -11.34 -6.49 6.89
CA ASN A 160 -11.21 -6.50 8.34
C ASN A 160 -9.74 -6.58 8.82
N PRO A 161 -8.85 -5.65 8.38
CA PRO A 161 -7.45 -5.72 8.73
C PRO A 161 -7.26 -5.43 10.22
N LYS A 162 -6.30 -6.12 10.85
CA LYS A 162 -5.92 -5.82 12.24
C LYS A 162 -5.23 -4.45 12.36
N TYR A 163 -4.38 -4.10 11.39
CA TYR A 163 -3.68 -2.83 11.33
C TYR A 163 -3.83 -2.17 9.96
N GLY A 164 -4.16 -0.87 9.95
CA GLY A 164 -4.18 -0.04 8.75
C GLY A 164 -3.03 0.97 8.79
N PHE A 165 -2.26 1.06 7.70
CA PHE A 165 -1.15 2.00 7.55
C PHE A 165 -1.50 3.02 6.47
N GLN A 166 -1.38 4.31 6.79
CA GLN A 166 -1.46 5.39 5.79
C GLN A 166 -0.04 5.78 5.41
N VAL A 167 0.29 5.74 4.12
CA VAL A 167 1.63 6.05 3.62
C VAL A 167 1.51 6.94 2.40
N ASP A 168 2.15 8.10 2.43
CA ASP A 168 2.17 9.00 1.29
C ASP A 168 3.19 8.51 0.27
N THR A 169 2.89 8.66 -1.02
CA THR A 169 3.87 8.38 -2.07
C THR A 169 5.09 9.29 -1.88
N GLY A 170 6.28 8.71 -1.90
CA GLY A 170 7.54 9.40 -1.59
C GLY A 170 7.97 9.29 -0.12
N THR A 171 7.14 8.73 0.77
CA THR A 171 7.56 8.41 2.15
C THR A 171 8.37 7.12 2.17
N LEU A 172 9.51 7.14 2.87
CA LEU A 172 10.36 5.97 3.06
C LEU A 172 10.25 5.48 4.50
N LEU A 173 9.86 4.21 4.66
CA LEU A 173 9.81 3.57 5.96
C LEU A 173 11.21 3.12 6.38
N LYS A 174 11.60 3.41 7.62
CA LYS A 174 12.75 2.74 8.24
C LYS A 174 12.44 1.24 8.40
N PRO A 175 13.43 0.34 8.32
CA PRO A 175 13.19 -1.10 8.48
C PRO A 175 12.41 -1.45 9.77
N ALA A 176 12.70 -0.77 10.88
CA ALA A 176 12.05 -1.02 12.16
C ALA A 176 10.63 -0.43 12.30
N ALA A 177 10.19 0.44 11.39
CA ALA A 177 8.98 1.26 11.56
C ALA A 177 7.73 0.44 11.88
N LEU A 178 7.45 -0.62 11.11
CA LEU A 178 6.29 -1.49 11.35
C LEU A 178 6.36 -2.20 12.71
N SER A 179 7.55 -2.66 13.11
CA SER A 179 7.72 -3.35 14.40
C SER A 179 7.46 -2.42 15.57
N GLU A 180 7.97 -1.18 15.51
CA GLU A 180 7.81 -0.18 16.56
C GLU A 180 6.37 0.32 16.66
N MET A 181 5.72 0.62 15.53
CA MET A 181 4.32 1.06 15.51
C MET A 181 3.37 -0.03 16.04
N ILE A 182 3.56 -1.28 15.60
CA ILE A 182 2.76 -2.41 16.11
C ILE A 182 3.08 -2.68 17.59
N GLY A 183 4.34 -2.56 18.00
CA GLY A 183 4.74 -2.66 19.41
C GLY A 183 4.02 -1.63 20.28
N THR A 184 3.92 -0.40 19.81
CA THR A 184 3.23 0.70 20.50
C THR A 184 1.75 0.37 20.74
N PHE A 185 1.04 -0.22 19.77
CA PHE A 185 -0.34 -0.68 19.97
C PHE A 185 -0.45 -1.83 20.98
N ARG A 186 0.55 -2.72 21.06
CA ARG A 186 0.57 -3.81 22.05
C ARG A 186 0.77 -3.28 23.46
N GLU A 187 1.64 -2.29 23.62
CA GLU A 187 1.92 -1.62 24.89
C GLU A 187 0.77 -0.69 25.32
N ASN A 188 0.01 -0.17 24.35
CA ASN A 188 -1.09 0.75 24.58
C ASN A 188 -2.39 0.23 23.93
N PRO A 189 -3.08 -0.78 24.53
CA PRO A 189 -4.24 -1.42 23.91
C PRO A 189 -5.44 -0.51 23.63
N HIS A 190 -5.50 0.66 24.25
CA HIS A 190 -6.55 1.67 24.05
C HIS A 190 -6.20 2.70 22.96
N ALA A 191 -4.98 2.66 22.41
CA ALA A 191 -4.59 3.55 21.32
C ALA A 191 -5.37 3.19 20.05
N ALA A 192 -6.10 4.16 19.50
CA ALA A 192 -6.81 4.00 18.22
C ALA A 192 -5.91 4.28 17.00
N ALA A 193 -4.85 5.07 17.19
CA ALA A 193 -3.92 5.45 16.14
C ALA A 193 -2.53 5.72 16.72
N VAL A 194 -1.50 5.49 15.91
CA VAL A 194 -0.09 5.82 16.19
C VAL A 194 0.47 6.53 14.96
N ALA A 195 1.17 7.63 15.18
CA ALA A 195 1.89 8.35 14.13
C ALA A 195 3.40 8.23 14.39
N SER A 196 4.17 7.97 13.33
CA SER A 196 5.63 8.03 13.38
C SER A 196 6.12 9.45 13.14
N ASN A 197 7.29 9.79 13.68
CA ASN A 197 7.99 11.02 13.29
C ASN A 197 8.43 10.94 11.83
N VAL A 198 8.11 11.98 11.05
CA VAL A 198 8.58 12.13 9.67
C VAL A 198 9.82 13.01 9.70
N LEU A 199 10.94 12.44 9.26
CA LEU A 199 12.18 13.20 9.10
C LEU A 199 12.28 13.65 7.65
N ILE A 200 12.55 14.93 7.45
CA ILE A 200 12.87 15.49 6.15
C ILE A 200 14.39 15.49 6.07
N GLU A 201 14.97 14.72 5.16
CA GLU A 201 16.40 14.86 4.85
C GLU A 201 16.61 16.27 4.27
N PRO A 202 17.42 17.13 4.92
CA PRO A 202 17.70 18.45 4.38
C PRO A 202 18.33 18.29 2.99
N LYS A 203 17.81 19.02 1.99
CA LYS A 203 18.40 19.02 0.63
C LYS A 203 19.82 19.59 0.60
N GLU A 204 20.20 20.34 1.64
CA GLU A 204 21.52 20.89 1.89
C GLU A 204 21.82 20.71 3.39
N PRO A 205 23.04 20.33 3.81
CA PRO A 205 23.40 20.34 5.23
C PRO A 205 23.17 21.75 5.76
N ALA A 206 22.45 21.86 6.88
CA ALA A 206 21.95 23.11 7.47
C ALA A 206 23.03 24.23 7.54
N GLY A 207 23.06 25.08 6.52
CA GLY A 207 23.96 26.24 6.44
C GLY A 207 23.38 27.52 7.06
N LEU A 208 22.23 27.46 7.74
CA LEU A 208 21.58 28.68 8.24
C LEU A 208 22.06 29.11 9.64
N LEU A 209 22.73 28.23 10.39
CA LEU A 209 23.32 28.53 11.70
C LEU A 209 24.85 28.59 11.70
N GLN A 210 25.49 28.51 10.53
CA GLN A 210 26.93 28.80 10.37
C GLN A 210 27.19 30.26 9.96
N GLN A 211 26.17 31.12 10.03
CA GLN A 211 26.24 32.54 9.67
C GLN A 211 25.89 33.48 10.84
N PHE A 212 25.83 32.96 12.07
CA PHE A 212 25.76 33.75 13.31
C PHE A 212 26.95 33.40 14.21
#